data_AF-A0A496X0H8-F1
#
_entry.id   AF-A0A496X0H8-F1
#
_cell.length_a   1.000
_cell.length_b   1.000
_cell.length_c   1.000
_cell.angle_alpha   90.00
_cell.angle_beta   90.00
_cell.angle_gamma   90.00
#
_symmetry.space_group_name_H-M   'P 1'
#
loop_
_entity.id
_entity.type
_entity.pdbx_description
1 polymer ?
#
loop_
_entity_poly.entity_id
_entity_poly.type
_entity_poly.pdbx_seq_one_letter_code
_entity_poly.pdbx_strand_id
1 'polypeptide(L)'
;MDAEEASEEKISAALHGAVDGIKQVESKALHTAHEELGQVKKHLKEEEGKFAGVVNEIFLGTKEAAENFSGEVKADIETALTDAKLKSVELLGLTRDTVKDAVHKAINTETKVEETIVSITRDATAKALGEARLTRERARKVSESVLSAAVEAAEELGSDVKETASAAAEGVRLGLTDSIEFTRKSITKAGKGVKEFSAEDLAQTKEDLEAVGDLFVETLCKVSDKSGEAARETLHELADDAKKAGSSLREKAGDASRTAAERIKELSSEVVHRTGEVSGKAAHTLAEETKELGERMLAVAKGAATGMWKGAKGAYQNEENEEDKPRERDTHVE
;
A
#
# COMPACT_ATOMS: atom_id res chain seq x y z
N MET A 1 -11.56 -41.82 62.33
CA MET A 1 -11.81 -41.55 60.90
C MET A 1 -13.31 -41.59 60.76
N ASP A 2 -13.88 -40.40 60.91
CA ASP A 2 -15.30 -40.19 61.06
C ASP A 2 -15.98 -40.26 59.70
N ALA A 3 -17.23 -40.74 59.68
CA ALA A 3 -18.02 -40.94 58.46
C ALA A 3 -18.20 -39.66 57.62
N GLU A 4 -17.95 -38.49 58.23
CA GLU A 4 -18.02 -37.16 57.65
C GLU A 4 -16.81 -36.87 56.74
N GLU A 5 -15.60 -37.24 57.17
CA GLU A 5 -14.34 -37.10 56.43
C GLU A 5 -14.32 -37.99 55.17
N ALA A 6 -14.86 -39.21 55.28
CA ALA A 6 -15.05 -40.13 54.15
C ALA A 6 -16.15 -39.68 53.16
N SER A 7 -17.03 -38.75 53.56
CA SER A 7 -18.07 -38.18 52.70
C SER A 7 -17.57 -36.97 51.91
N GLU A 8 -16.78 -36.10 52.53
CA GLU A 8 -16.12 -34.97 51.86
C GLU A 8 -15.13 -35.43 50.80
N GLU A 9 -14.35 -36.48 51.08
CA GLU A 9 -13.37 -37.02 50.15
C GLU A 9 -14.03 -37.59 48.88
N LYS A 10 -15.21 -38.23 49.03
CA LYS A 10 -16.01 -38.73 47.90
C LYS A 10 -16.64 -37.60 47.08
N ILE A 11 -17.13 -36.55 47.73
CA ILE A 11 -17.70 -35.38 47.06
C ILE A 11 -16.59 -34.65 46.27
N SER A 12 -15.42 -34.46 46.88
CA SER A 12 -14.25 -33.84 46.23
C SER A 12 -13.76 -34.63 45.02
N ALA A 13 -13.66 -35.95 45.14
CA ALA A 13 -13.29 -36.83 44.03
C ALA A 13 -14.31 -36.80 42.87
N ALA A 14 -15.62 -36.76 43.19
CA ALA A 14 -16.67 -36.63 42.19
C ALA A 14 -16.62 -35.25 41.49
N LEU A 15 -16.35 -34.18 42.23
CA LEU A 15 -16.22 -32.83 41.69
C LEU A 15 -15.01 -32.71 40.76
N HIS A 16 -13.86 -33.25 41.17
CA HIS A 16 -12.64 -33.30 40.34
C HIS A 16 -12.89 -34.11 39.06
N GLY A 17 -13.52 -35.29 39.17
CA GLY A 17 -13.86 -36.12 38.00
C GLY A 17 -14.80 -35.40 37.03
N ALA A 18 -15.75 -34.60 37.52
CA ALA A 18 -16.63 -33.79 36.69
C ALA A 18 -15.89 -32.65 35.98
N VAL A 19 -15.02 -31.92 36.70
CA VAL A 19 -14.20 -30.84 36.13
C VAL A 19 -13.21 -31.37 35.08
N ASP A 20 -12.54 -32.48 35.36
CA ASP A 20 -11.61 -33.11 34.42
C ASP A 20 -12.35 -33.66 33.20
N GLY A 21 -13.54 -34.21 33.38
CA GLY A 21 -14.42 -34.63 32.28
C GLY A 21 -14.81 -33.46 31.38
N ILE A 22 -15.20 -32.31 31.94
CA ILE A 22 -15.53 -31.10 31.16
C ILE A 22 -14.31 -30.61 30.39
N LYS A 23 -13.15 -30.49 31.05
CA LYS A 23 -11.89 -30.08 30.39
C LYS A 23 -11.50 -31.01 29.25
N GLN A 24 -11.71 -32.31 29.42
CA GLN A 24 -11.38 -33.29 28.39
C GLN A 24 -12.32 -33.20 27.17
N VAL A 25 -13.62 -32.94 27.40
CA VAL A 25 -14.59 -32.69 26.33
C VAL A 25 -14.27 -31.39 25.59
N GLU A 26 -13.97 -30.32 26.32
CA GLU A 26 -13.61 -29.01 25.75
C GLU A 26 -12.32 -29.09 24.93
N SER A 27 -11.28 -29.75 25.46
CA SER A 27 -10.02 -29.98 24.76
C SER A 27 -10.22 -30.80 23.47
N LYS A 28 -11.07 -31.83 23.51
CA LYS A 28 -11.38 -32.65 22.34
C LYS A 28 -12.18 -31.88 21.28
N ALA A 29 -13.17 -31.08 21.70
CA ALA A 29 -13.94 -30.22 20.80
C ALA A 29 -13.05 -29.15 20.15
N LEU A 30 -12.17 -28.51 20.93
CA LEU A 30 -11.17 -27.56 20.41
C LEU A 30 -10.22 -28.23 19.43
N HIS A 31 -9.73 -29.44 19.74
CA HIS A 31 -8.82 -30.17 18.86
C HIS A 31 -9.50 -30.51 17.52
N THR A 32 -10.73 -31.04 17.55
CA THR A 32 -11.50 -31.34 16.34
C THR A 32 -11.77 -30.08 15.52
N ALA A 33 -12.19 -28.98 16.16
CA ALA A 33 -12.39 -27.71 15.47
C ALA A 33 -11.09 -27.20 14.81
N HIS A 34 -9.94 -27.39 15.47
CA HIS A 34 -8.64 -27.02 14.93
C HIS A 34 -8.24 -27.88 13.72
N GLU A 35 -8.50 -29.18 13.76
CA GLU A 35 -8.26 -30.08 12.62
C GLU A 35 -9.16 -29.74 11.42
N GLU A 36 -10.45 -29.52 11.65
CA GLU A 36 -11.40 -29.12 10.61
C GLU A 36 -11.01 -27.78 9.97
N LEU A 37 -10.64 -26.79 10.80
CA LEU A 37 -10.15 -25.50 10.33
C LEU A 37 -8.87 -25.66 9.51
N GLY A 38 -7.96 -26.55 9.93
CA GLY A 38 -6.76 -26.89 9.18
C GLY A 38 -7.06 -27.48 7.80
N GLN A 39 -8.05 -28.37 7.70
CA GLN A 39 -8.47 -28.97 6.42
C GLN A 39 -9.12 -27.93 5.50
N VAL A 40 -10.01 -27.09 6.03
CA VAL A 40 -10.65 -26.01 5.27
C VAL A 40 -9.60 -25.03 4.74
N LYS A 41 -8.63 -24.63 5.58
CA LYS A 41 -7.53 -23.74 5.18
C LYS A 41 -6.66 -24.35 4.08
N LYS A 42 -6.41 -25.66 4.15
CA LYS A 42 -5.66 -26.38 3.11
C LYS A 42 -6.41 -26.40 1.78
N HIS A 43 -7.70 -26.74 1.79
CA HIS A 43 -8.53 -26.74 0.59
C HIS A 43 -8.65 -25.34 -0.03
N LEU A 44 -8.77 -24.31 0.80
CA LEU A 44 -8.80 -22.92 0.34
C LEU A 44 -7.50 -22.56 -0.39
N LYS A 45 -6.32 -22.87 0.20
CA LYS A 45 -5.02 -22.65 -0.47
C LYS A 45 -4.89 -23.39 -1.80
N GLU A 46 -5.41 -24.61 -1.88
CA GLU A 46 -5.40 -25.38 -3.13
C GLU A 46 -6.27 -24.74 -4.22
N GLU A 47 -7.47 -24.25 -3.87
CA GLU A 47 -8.35 -23.53 -4.80
C GLU A 47 -7.79 -22.17 -5.20
N GLU A 48 -7.19 -21.42 -4.27
CA GLU A 48 -6.47 -20.17 -4.57
C GLU A 48 -5.35 -20.40 -5.59
N GLY A 49 -4.58 -21.49 -5.45
CA GLY A 49 -3.54 -21.86 -6.41
C GLY A 49 -4.08 -22.19 -7.80
N LYS A 50 -5.20 -22.93 -7.89
CA LYS A 50 -5.85 -23.21 -9.18
C LYS A 50 -6.39 -21.94 -9.83
N PHE A 51 -7.04 -21.09 -9.04
CA PHE A 51 -7.57 -19.82 -9.52
C PHE A 51 -6.46 -18.88 -9.99
N ALA A 52 -5.34 -18.81 -9.27
CA ALA A 52 -4.14 -18.07 -9.70
C ALA A 52 -3.61 -18.56 -11.05
N GLY A 53 -3.62 -19.89 -11.28
CA GLY A 53 -3.26 -20.50 -12.55
C GLY A 53 -4.16 -20.05 -13.70
N VAL A 54 -5.48 -20.17 -13.52
CA VAL A 54 -6.49 -19.77 -14.53
C VAL A 54 -6.40 -18.27 -14.83
N VAL A 55 -6.25 -17.44 -13.80
CA VAL A 55 -6.11 -15.99 -13.96
C VAL A 55 -4.85 -15.62 -14.74
N ASN A 56 -3.72 -16.29 -14.49
CA ASN A 56 -2.50 -16.07 -15.26
C ASN A 56 -2.66 -16.47 -16.73
N GLU A 57 -3.35 -17.57 -17.03
CA GLU A 57 -3.65 -17.96 -18.42
C GLU A 57 -4.50 -16.89 -19.14
N ILE A 58 -5.52 -16.35 -18.45
CA ILE A 58 -6.34 -15.25 -18.98
C ILE A 58 -5.48 -14.01 -19.26
N PHE A 59 -4.56 -13.67 -18.36
CA PHE A 59 -3.67 -12.53 -18.57
C PHE A 59 -2.69 -12.74 -19.71
N LEU A 60 -2.15 -13.95 -19.86
CA LEU A 60 -1.26 -14.28 -20.96
C LEU A 60 -2.00 -14.15 -22.30
N GLY A 61 -3.18 -14.75 -22.40
CA GLY A 61 -4.01 -14.66 -23.61
C GLY A 61 -4.46 -13.23 -23.92
N THR A 62 -4.77 -12.42 -22.91
CA THR A 62 -5.12 -11.00 -23.10
C THR A 62 -3.92 -10.19 -23.55
N LYS A 63 -2.71 -10.47 -23.02
CA LYS A 63 -1.46 -9.84 -23.46
C LYS A 63 -1.14 -10.17 -24.91
N GLU A 64 -1.26 -11.44 -25.30
CA GLU A 64 -1.08 -11.89 -26.69
C GLU A 64 -2.09 -11.21 -27.62
N ALA A 65 -3.35 -11.07 -27.20
CA ALA A 65 -4.34 -10.32 -27.96
C ALA A 65 -3.99 -8.83 -28.09
N ALA A 66 -3.47 -8.22 -27.02
CA ALA A 66 -3.03 -6.83 -26.98
C ALA A 66 -1.89 -6.53 -27.97
N GLU A 67 -1.08 -7.52 -28.33
CA GLU A 67 -0.01 -7.36 -29.33
C GLU A 67 -0.52 -7.04 -30.73
N ASN A 68 -1.79 -7.36 -31.03
CA ASN A 68 -2.43 -7.01 -32.30
C ASN A 68 -2.86 -5.54 -32.39
N PHE A 69 -2.78 -4.79 -31.29
CA PHE A 69 -3.09 -3.37 -31.23
C PHE A 69 -1.81 -2.54 -31.25
N SER A 70 -1.92 -1.24 -31.55
CA SER A 70 -0.80 -0.29 -31.54
C SER A 70 -1.22 1.05 -30.94
N GLY A 71 -0.23 1.88 -30.59
CA GLY A 71 -0.47 3.21 -30.03
C GLY A 71 -1.17 3.17 -28.67
N GLU A 72 -2.05 4.14 -28.45
CA GLU A 72 -2.77 4.39 -27.20
C GLU A 72 -3.62 3.19 -26.76
N VAL A 73 -4.34 2.56 -27.69
CA VAL A 73 -5.20 1.39 -27.40
C VAL A 73 -4.41 0.23 -26.79
N LYS A 74 -3.19 -0.03 -27.28
CA LYS A 74 -2.31 -1.05 -26.68
C LYS A 74 -1.84 -0.64 -25.28
N ALA A 75 -1.53 0.63 -25.07
CA ALA A 75 -1.08 1.14 -23.77
C ALA A 75 -2.19 1.04 -22.71
N ASP A 76 -3.43 1.35 -23.09
CA ASP A 76 -4.60 1.24 -22.21
C ASP A 76 -4.89 -0.21 -21.84
N ILE A 77 -4.87 -1.12 -22.83
CA ILE A 77 -5.08 -2.56 -22.59
C ILE A 77 -4.00 -3.10 -21.65
N GLU A 78 -2.72 -2.78 -21.87
CA GLU A 78 -1.63 -3.26 -21.00
C GLU A 78 -1.72 -2.68 -19.57
N THR A 79 -2.19 -1.44 -19.44
CA THR A 79 -2.41 -0.79 -18.14
C THR A 79 -3.56 -1.48 -17.39
N ALA A 80 -4.73 -1.62 -18.03
CA ALA A 80 -5.89 -2.29 -17.47
C ALA A 80 -5.59 -3.77 -17.12
N LEU A 81 -4.81 -4.44 -17.96
CA LEU A 81 -4.37 -5.81 -17.73
C LEU A 81 -3.51 -5.92 -16.47
N THR A 82 -2.60 -4.98 -16.28
CA THR A 82 -1.72 -5.00 -15.11
C THR A 82 -2.46 -4.59 -13.85
N ASP A 83 -3.41 -3.66 -13.93
CA ASP A 83 -4.28 -3.32 -12.80
C ASP A 83 -5.17 -4.50 -12.40
N ALA A 84 -5.72 -5.23 -13.38
CA ALA A 84 -6.47 -6.46 -13.13
C ALA A 84 -5.57 -7.54 -12.50
N LYS A 85 -4.31 -7.65 -12.95
CA LYS A 85 -3.33 -8.56 -12.37
C LYS A 85 -3.00 -8.21 -10.93
N LEU A 86 -2.72 -6.94 -10.64
CA LEU A 86 -2.49 -6.49 -9.27
C LEU A 86 -3.70 -6.79 -8.39
N LYS A 87 -4.91 -6.45 -8.85
CA LYS A 87 -6.15 -6.71 -8.12
C LYS A 87 -6.37 -8.20 -7.88
N SER A 88 -5.98 -9.07 -8.81
CA SER A 88 -6.06 -10.52 -8.63
C SER A 88 -5.02 -11.05 -7.65
N VAL A 89 -3.79 -10.52 -7.67
CA VAL A 89 -2.73 -10.88 -6.71
C VAL A 89 -3.10 -10.42 -5.30
N GLU A 90 -3.74 -9.27 -5.16
CA GLU A 90 -4.34 -8.79 -3.92
C GLU A 90 -5.55 -9.63 -3.48
N LEU A 91 -6.49 -9.92 -4.39
CA LEU A 91 -7.68 -10.74 -4.12
C LEU A 91 -7.31 -12.15 -3.65
N LEU A 92 -6.27 -12.72 -4.24
CA LEU A 92 -5.75 -14.03 -3.90
C LEU A 92 -4.81 -14.01 -2.70
N GLY A 93 -4.60 -12.84 -2.09
CA GLY A 93 -3.71 -12.68 -0.96
C GLY A 93 -2.26 -13.08 -1.25
N LEU A 94 -1.84 -13.30 -2.51
CA LEU A 94 -0.55 -13.95 -2.80
C LEU A 94 0.64 -13.11 -2.31
N THR A 95 0.59 -11.79 -2.48
CA THR A 95 1.61 -10.90 -1.91
C THR A 95 1.55 -10.88 -0.39
N ARG A 96 0.34 -10.87 0.18
CA ARG A 96 0.11 -10.84 1.62
C ARG A 96 0.60 -12.12 2.29
N ASP A 97 0.17 -13.28 1.81
CA ASP A 97 0.57 -14.62 2.29
C ASP A 97 2.07 -14.86 2.12
N THR A 98 2.65 -14.46 0.98
CA THR A 98 4.11 -14.60 0.77
C THR A 98 4.89 -13.75 1.76
N VAL A 99 4.50 -12.50 1.97
CA VAL A 99 5.15 -11.62 2.96
C VAL A 99 4.97 -12.18 4.37
N LYS A 100 3.75 -12.60 4.72
CA LYS A 100 3.43 -13.15 6.03
C LYS A 100 4.23 -14.41 6.35
N ASP A 101 4.30 -15.37 5.42
CA ASP A 101 5.08 -16.60 5.58
C ASP A 101 6.59 -16.31 5.66
N ALA A 102 7.09 -15.35 4.88
CA ALA A 102 8.50 -14.94 4.93
C ALA A 102 8.86 -14.26 6.25
N VAL A 103 7.99 -13.38 6.77
CA VAL A 103 8.17 -12.71 8.07
C VAL A 103 8.08 -13.71 9.21
N HIS A 104 7.11 -14.64 9.19
CA HIS A 104 7.06 -15.74 10.16
C HIS A 104 8.37 -16.52 10.20
N LYS A 105 8.94 -16.85 9.04
CA LYS A 105 10.22 -17.55 8.97
C LYS A 105 11.36 -16.70 9.54
N ALA A 106 11.41 -15.41 9.21
CA ALA A 106 12.43 -14.50 9.70
C ALA A 106 12.42 -14.44 11.25
N ILE A 107 11.25 -14.22 11.86
CA ILE A 107 11.09 -14.15 13.32
C ILE A 107 11.52 -15.47 14.00
N ASN A 108 11.15 -16.62 13.41
CA ASN A 108 11.42 -17.92 14.04
C ASN A 108 12.85 -18.45 13.86
N THR A 109 13.60 -17.97 12.84
CA THR A 109 14.84 -18.64 12.43
C THR A 109 16.06 -17.73 12.31
N GLU A 110 15.88 -16.41 12.30
CA GLU A 110 16.97 -15.50 11.95
C GLU A 110 17.46 -14.67 13.14
N THR A 111 18.78 -14.50 13.22
CA THR A 111 19.44 -13.71 14.28
C THR A 111 19.32 -12.20 14.03
N LYS A 112 18.85 -11.78 12.85
CA LYS A 112 18.73 -10.38 12.41
C LYS A 112 17.33 -10.05 11.90
N VAL A 113 16.35 -10.31 12.75
CA VAL A 113 14.92 -10.22 12.43
C VAL A 113 14.55 -8.88 11.76
N GLU A 114 14.97 -7.74 12.30
CA GLU A 114 14.68 -6.42 11.74
C GLU A 114 15.24 -6.19 10.33
N GLU A 115 16.55 -6.42 10.11
CA GLU A 115 17.19 -6.23 8.79
C GLU A 115 16.51 -7.09 7.71
N THR A 116 16.16 -8.33 8.07
CA THR A 116 15.48 -9.25 7.15
C THR A 116 14.07 -8.78 6.84
N ILE A 117 13.30 -8.34 7.84
CA ILE A 117 11.94 -7.81 7.64
C ILE A 117 11.96 -6.57 6.75
N VAL A 118 12.92 -5.66 6.94
CA VAL A 118 13.14 -4.51 6.04
C VAL A 118 13.36 -5.01 4.60
N SER A 119 14.22 -6.00 4.39
CA SER A 119 14.50 -6.53 3.04
C SER A 119 13.27 -7.19 2.42
N ILE A 120 12.54 -8.03 3.16
CA ILE A 120 11.34 -8.74 2.67
C ILE A 120 10.29 -7.72 2.21
N THR A 121 9.98 -6.75 3.06
CA THR A 121 8.92 -5.77 2.79
C THR A 121 9.32 -4.76 1.72
N ARG A 122 10.61 -4.37 1.66
CA ARG A 122 11.18 -3.57 0.57
C ARG A 122 11.04 -4.28 -0.77
N ASP A 123 11.53 -5.52 -0.86
CA ASP A 123 11.54 -6.28 -2.10
C ASP A 123 10.13 -6.59 -2.58
N ALA A 124 9.22 -6.97 -1.67
CA ALA A 124 7.82 -7.19 -1.99
C ALA A 124 7.17 -5.92 -2.55
N THR A 125 7.40 -4.77 -1.91
CA THR A 125 6.85 -3.48 -2.35
C THR A 125 7.42 -3.05 -3.70
N ALA A 126 8.74 -3.06 -3.85
CA ALA A 126 9.41 -2.63 -5.08
C ALA A 126 9.08 -3.54 -6.27
N LYS A 127 9.05 -4.86 -6.06
CA LYS A 127 8.68 -5.82 -7.10
C LYS A 127 7.24 -5.64 -7.54
N ALA A 128 6.30 -5.56 -6.60
CA ALA A 128 4.87 -5.40 -6.92
C ALA A 128 4.59 -4.10 -7.68
N LEU A 129 5.24 -3.00 -7.31
CA LEU A 129 5.09 -1.72 -8.01
C LEU A 129 5.79 -1.72 -9.36
N GLY A 130 6.97 -2.34 -9.46
CA GLY A 130 7.77 -2.44 -10.69
C GLY A 130 7.13 -3.22 -11.84
N GLU A 131 6.04 -3.96 -11.61
CA GLU A 131 5.32 -4.69 -12.67
C GLU A 131 4.58 -3.76 -13.67
N ALA A 132 4.36 -2.48 -13.33
CA ALA A 132 3.74 -1.49 -14.22
C ALA A 132 4.01 -0.05 -13.77
N ARG A 133 3.38 0.93 -14.43
CA ARG A 133 3.44 2.35 -14.06
C ARG A 133 3.03 2.57 -12.60
N LEU A 134 3.81 3.39 -11.90
CA LEU A 134 3.51 3.80 -10.53
C LEU A 134 2.29 4.73 -10.55
N THR A 135 1.25 4.38 -9.80
CA THR A 135 0.06 5.22 -9.59
C THR A 135 -0.24 5.35 -8.10
N ARG A 136 -0.98 6.39 -7.72
CA ARG A 136 -1.46 6.60 -6.33
C ARG A 136 -2.17 5.37 -5.78
N GLU A 137 -3.10 4.81 -6.55
CA GLU A 137 -3.91 3.65 -6.15
C GLU A 137 -3.03 2.43 -5.86
N ARG A 138 -2.06 2.14 -6.74
CA ARG A 138 -1.17 0.98 -6.62
C ARG A 138 -0.19 1.15 -5.44
N ALA A 139 0.40 2.33 -5.31
CA ALA A 139 1.29 2.65 -4.18
C ALA A 139 0.58 2.41 -2.85
N ARG A 140 -0.64 2.93 -2.68
CA ARG A 140 -1.43 2.75 -1.46
C ARG A 140 -1.74 1.28 -1.18
N LYS A 141 -2.29 0.55 -2.14
CA LYS A 141 -2.75 -0.83 -1.91
C LYS A 141 -1.61 -1.80 -1.64
N VAL A 142 -0.52 -1.70 -2.40
CA VAL A 142 0.67 -2.54 -2.20
C VAL A 142 1.27 -2.27 -0.83
N SER A 143 1.47 -0.99 -0.48
CA SER A 143 2.01 -0.61 0.83
C SER A 143 1.14 -1.08 1.99
N GLU A 144 -0.18 -0.92 1.92
CA GLU A 144 -1.12 -1.44 2.94
C GLU A 144 -1.04 -2.96 3.03
N SER A 145 -1.11 -3.67 1.91
CA SER A 145 -1.09 -5.13 1.89
C SER A 145 0.21 -5.70 2.47
N VAL A 146 1.37 -5.13 2.13
CA VAL A 146 2.68 -5.59 2.60
C VAL A 146 2.86 -5.27 4.08
N LEU A 147 2.54 -4.04 4.50
CA LEU A 147 2.68 -3.62 5.89
C LEU A 147 1.75 -4.44 6.81
N SER A 148 0.47 -4.57 6.46
CA SER A 148 -0.47 -5.38 7.25
C SER A 148 -0.04 -6.85 7.32
N ALA A 149 0.45 -7.43 6.23
CA ALA A 149 0.93 -8.82 6.24
C ALA A 149 2.05 -9.06 7.25
N ALA A 150 3.02 -8.14 7.29
CA ALA A 150 4.17 -8.25 8.19
C ALA A 150 3.78 -8.03 9.65
N VAL A 151 2.94 -7.03 9.93
CA VAL A 151 2.46 -6.74 11.29
C VAL A 151 1.61 -7.89 11.82
N GLU A 152 0.70 -8.42 11.01
CA GLU A 152 -0.11 -9.57 11.42
C GLU A 152 0.71 -10.83 11.68
N ALA A 153 1.79 -11.07 10.91
CA ALA A 153 2.70 -12.18 11.19
C ALA A 153 3.34 -12.06 12.59
N ALA A 154 3.79 -10.86 12.97
CA ALA A 154 4.36 -10.66 14.30
C ALA A 154 3.30 -10.77 15.41
N GLU A 155 2.09 -10.24 15.17
CA GLU A 155 0.98 -10.34 16.13
C GLU A 155 0.53 -11.80 16.35
N GLU A 156 0.51 -12.62 15.30
CA GLU A 156 0.19 -14.05 15.40
C GLU A 156 1.23 -14.83 16.22
N LEU A 157 2.51 -14.45 16.13
CA LEU A 157 3.59 -15.05 16.91
C LEU A 157 3.71 -14.48 18.33
N GLY A 158 3.18 -13.27 18.56
CA GLY A 158 3.23 -12.58 19.85
C GLY A 158 4.63 -12.13 20.27
N SER A 159 5.60 -12.08 19.35
CA SER A 159 6.97 -11.60 19.59
C SER A 159 7.36 -10.51 18.58
N ASP A 160 8.26 -9.62 19.00
CA ASP A 160 8.91 -8.62 18.12
C ASP A 160 7.92 -7.72 17.35
N VAL A 161 6.73 -7.47 17.91
CA VAL A 161 5.64 -6.74 17.23
C VAL A 161 6.03 -5.29 16.93
N LYS A 162 6.69 -4.59 17.87
CA LYS A 162 7.10 -3.20 17.71
C LYS A 162 8.23 -3.09 16.69
N GLU A 163 9.23 -3.94 16.84
CA GLU A 163 10.40 -4.06 15.97
C GLU A 163 9.98 -4.41 14.54
N THR A 164 9.07 -5.39 14.38
CA THR A 164 8.53 -5.80 13.08
C THR A 164 7.71 -4.68 12.44
N ALA A 165 6.85 -3.99 13.19
CA ALA A 165 6.07 -2.88 12.66
C ALA A 165 6.97 -1.74 12.15
N SER A 166 8.01 -1.39 12.91
CA SER A 166 9.01 -0.38 12.51
C SER A 166 9.81 -0.82 11.28
N ALA A 167 10.36 -2.04 11.31
CA ALA A 167 11.12 -2.62 10.20
C ALA A 167 10.28 -2.74 8.92
N ALA A 168 9.02 -3.16 9.02
CA ALA A 168 8.12 -3.27 7.88
C ALA A 168 7.76 -1.91 7.30
N ALA A 169 7.47 -0.92 8.15
CA ALA A 169 7.22 0.45 7.71
C ALA A 169 8.42 1.04 6.95
N GLU A 170 9.63 0.83 7.48
CA GLU A 170 10.87 1.24 6.86
C GLU A 170 11.11 0.53 5.51
N GLY A 171 10.92 -0.79 5.45
CA GLY A 171 11.06 -1.54 4.21
C GLY A 171 10.05 -1.11 3.14
N VAL A 172 8.78 -0.89 3.49
CA VAL A 172 7.76 -0.33 2.58
C VAL A 172 8.19 1.05 2.07
N ARG A 173 8.70 1.92 2.94
CA ARG A 173 9.21 3.25 2.55
C ARG A 173 10.37 3.17 1.56
N LEU A 174 11.31 2.24 1.78
CA LEU A 174 12.43 2.00 0.86
C LEU A 174 11.94 1.43 -0.47
N GLY A 175 10.99 0.50 -0.47
CA GLY A 175 10.43 -0.08 -1.70
C GLY A 175 9.66 0.95 -2.55
N LEU A 176 8.93 1.86 -1.89
CA LEU A 176 8.32 3.03 -2.56
C LEU A 176 9.39 3.94 -3.16
N THR A 177 10.48 4.20 -2.41
CA THR A 177 11.59 5.02 -2.88
C THR A 177 12.26 4.42 -4.12
N ASP A 178 12.51 3.10 -4.12
CA ASP A 178 13.06 2.39 -5.27
C ASP A 178 12.14 2.50 -6.50
N SER A 179 10.83 2.41 -6.29
CA SER A 179 9.82 2.51 -7.34
C SER A 179 9.73 3.92 -7.93
N ILE A 180 9.85 4.95 -7.09
CA ILE A 180 9.95 6.36 -7.51
C ILE A 180 11.20 6.58 -8.35
N GLU A 181 12.36 6.11 -7.89
CA GLU A 181 13.63 6.25 -8.62
C GLU A 181 13.60 5.48 -9.95
N PHE A 182 12.99 4.30 -9.99
CA PHE A 182 12.75 3.56 -11.23
C PHE A 182 11.86 4.35 -12.20
N THR A 183 10.78 4.93 -11.72
CA THR A 183 9.86 5.75 -12.52
C THR A 183 10.57 6.98 -13.08
N ARG A 184 11.31 7.71 -12.24
CA ARG A 184 12.15 8.84 -12.66
C ARG A 184 13.16 8.47 -13.75
N LYS A 185 13.86 7.34 -13.57
CA LYS A 185 14.79 6.80 -14.59
C LYS A 185 14.07 6.42 -15.88
N SER A 186 12.83 5.98 -15.81
CA SER A 186 12.03 5.63 -16.98
C SER A 186 11.61 6.88 -17.77
N ILE A 187 11.17 7.93 -17.06
CA ILE A 187 10.84 9.23 -17.66
C ILE A 187 12.04 9.83 -18.39
N THR A 188 13.22 9.83 -17.75
CA THR A 188 14.45 10.39 -18.35
C THR A 188 14.95 9.60 -19.57
N LYS A 189 14.69 8.27 -19.63
CA LYS A 189 15.13 7.41 -20.74
C LYS A 189 14.16 7.37 -21.93
N ALA A 190 12.90 7.77 -21.76
CA ALA A 190 11.86 7.66 -22.78
C ALA A 190 12.18 8.44 -24.09
N GLY A 191 13.11 9.40 -24.07
CA GLY A 191 13.56 10.11 -25.28
C GLY A 191 14.48 9.32 -26.25
N LYS A 192 14.81 8.04 -25.98
CA LYS A 192 15.75 7.24 -26.80
C LYS A 192 15.22 5.90 -27.35
N GLY A 193 13.91 5.66 -27.34
CA GLY A 193 13.31 4.56 -28.12
C GLY A 193 12.58 3.45 -27.35
N VAL A 194 12.05 3.71 -26.15
CA VAL A 194 11.14 2.79 -25.44
C VAL A 194 9.92 3.58 -24.97
N LYS A 195 8.71 3.08 -25.28
CA LYS A 195 7.37 3.63 -24.95
C LYS A 195 7.38 5.08 -24.47
N GLU A 196 7.15 5.99 -25.41
CA GLU A 196 7.06 7.43 -25.17
C GLU A 196 5.90 7.69 -24.19
N PHE A 197 6.17 8.34 -23.05
CA PHE A 197 5.10 8.87 -22.21
C PHE A 197 4.44 10.03 -22.98
N SER A 198 3.11 10.03 -23.06
CA SER A 198 2.38 11.23 -23.52
C SER A 198 2.50 12.37 -22.51
N ALA A 199 2.14 13.60 -22.90
CA ALA A 199 2.10 14.72 -21.97
C ALA A 199 1.11 14.47 -20.82
N GLU A 200 -0.06 13.90 -21.14
CA GLU A 200 -1.06 13.43 -20.18
C GLU A 200 -0.50 12.37 -19.23
N ASP A 201 0.22 11.36 -19.75
CA ASP A 201 0.83 10.32 -18.93
C ASP A 201 1.82 10.91 -17.91
N LEU A 202 2.62 11.89 -18.34
CA LEU A 202 3.59 12.58 -17.48
C LEU A 202 2.89 13.46 -16.45
N ALA A 203 1.79 14.11 -16.81
CA ALA A 203 1.01 14.94 -15.90
C ALA A 203 0.38 14.07 -14.79
N GLN A 204 -0.22 12.94 -15.16
CA GLN A 204 -0.76 11.98 -14.21
C GLN A 204 0.35 11.40 -13.32
N THR A 205 1.48 10.99 -13.92
CA THR A 205 2.63 10.46 -13.15
C THR A 205 3.17 11.49 -12.16
N LYS A 206 3.22 12.77 -12.55
CA LYS A 206 3.62 13.87 -11.67
C LYS A 206 2.70 13.97 -10.44
N GLU A 207 1.38 13.97 -10.66
CA GLU A 207 0.39 14.05 -9.57
C GLU A 207 0.41 12.81 -8.67
N ASP A 208 0.64 11.63 -9.25
CA ASP A 208 0.79 10.39 -8.50
C ASP A 208 2.04 10.43 -7.61
N LEU A 209 3.17 10.88 -8.15
CA LEU A 209 4.42 11.06 -7.42
C LEU A 209 4.26 12.05 -6.25
N GLU A 210 3.62 13.21 -6.50
CA GLU A 210 3.39 14.21 -5.44
C GLU A 210 2.56 13.65 -4.27
N ALA A 211 1.66 12.70 -4.53
CA ALA A 211 0.81 12.09 -3.51
C ALA A 211 1.50 10.98 -2.69
N VAL A 212 2.57 10.34 -3.18
CA VAL A 212 3.14 9.11 -2.55
C VAL A 212 3.50 9.33 -1.07
N GLY A 213 4.04 10.49 -0.73
CA GLY A 213 4.43 10.78 0.66
C GLY A 213 3.24 10.91 1.62
N ASP A 214 2.12 11.48 1.16
CA ASP A 214 0.88 11.56 1.94
C ASP A 214 0.23 10.17 2.07
N LEU A 215 0.21 9.40 0.98
CA LEU A 215 -0.32 8.03 0.99
C LEU A 215 0.43 7.10 1.94
N PHE A 216 1.75 7.27 2.05
CA PHE A 216 2.54 6.47 2.99
C PHE A 216 2.12 6.74 4.43
N VAL A 217 1.92 8.02 4.79
CA VAL A 217 1.40 8.41 6.10
C VAL A 217 -0.01 7.85 6.34
N GLU A 218 -0.91 7.99 5.36
CA GLU A 218 -2.26 7.41 5.43
C GLU A 218 -2.23 5.89 5.62
N THR A 219 -1.28 5.21 4.95
CA THR A 219 -1.10 3.76 5.07
C THR A 219 -0.67 3.38 6.49
N LEU A 220 0.27 4.09 7.09
CA LEU A 220 0.70 3.85 8.48
C LEU A 220 -0.48 3.99 9.45
N CYS A 221 -1.26 5.06 9.35
CA CYS A 221 -2.45 5.26 10.19
C CYS A 221 -3.52 4.17 9.94
N LYS A 222 -3.77 3.81 8.68
CA LYS A 222 -4.81 2.82 8.36
C LYS A 222 -4.46 1.42 8.85
N VAL A 223 -3.17 1.05 8.81
CA VAL A 223 -2.73 -0.23 9.36
C VAL A 223 -2.73 -0.17 10.89
N SER A 224 -2.24 0.91 11.50
CA SER A 224 -2.22 1.08 12.96
C SER A 224 -3.61 0.96 13.59
N ASP A 225 -4.63 1.54 12.95
CA ASP A 225 -6.02 1.50 13.43
C ASP A 225 -6.60 0.08 13.43
N LYS A 226 -6.06 -0.83 12.62
CA LYS A 226 -6.47 -2.24 12.53
C LYS A 226 -5.58 -3.19 13.33
N SER A 227 -4.43 -2.72 13.82
CA SER A 227 -3.45 -3.50 14.56
C SER A 227 -3.72 -3.52 16.06
N GLY A 228 -3.06 -4.46 16.75
CA GLY A 228 -2.96 -4.52 18.20
C GLY A 228 -2.18 -3.34 18.78
N GLU A 229 -2.31 -3.13 20.09
CA GLU A 229 -1.82 -1.95 20.80
C GLU A 229 -0.34 -1.64 20.53
N ALA A 230 0.53 -2.66 20.61
CA ALA A 230 1.97 -2.49 20.41
C ALA A 230 2.33 -1.97 19.01
N ALA A 231 1.76 -2.56 17.96
CA ALA A 231 1.98 -2.10 16.59
C ALA A 231 1.29 -0.76 16.31
N ARG A 232 0.11 -0.53 16.89
CA ARG A 232 -0.64 0.72 16.73
C ARG A 232 0.15 1.92 17.22
N GLU A 233 0.71 1.86 18.43
CA GLU A 233 1.54 2.93 18.99
C GLU A 233 2.71 3.25 18.08
N THR A 234 3.48 2.24 17.69
CA THR A 234 4.67 2.39 16.85
C THR A 234 4.33 2.97 15.48
N LEU A 235 3.28 2.48 14.81
CA LEU A 235 2.90 2.97 13.49
C LEU A 235 2.32 4.39 13.51
N HIS A 236 1.60 4.79 14.57
CA HIS A 236 1.16 6.18 14.74
C HIS A 236 2.34 7.12 14.98
N GLU A 237 3.30 6.74 15.81
CA GLU A 237 4.53 7.51 16.04
C GLU A 237 5.31 7.71 14.73
N LEU A 238 5.49 6.64 13.95
CA LEU A 238 6.13 6.71 12.64
C LEU A 238 5.35 7.57 11.64
N ALA A 239 4.02 7.55 11.69
CA ALA A 239 3.18 8.39 10.84
C ALA A 239 3.38 9.88 11.18
N ASP A 240 3.42 10.22 12.47
CA ASP A 240 3.67 11.57 12.96
C ASP A 240 5.07 12.07 12.60
N ASP A 241 6.08 11.21 12.74
CA ASP A 241 7.45 11.52 12.33
C ASP A 241 7.55 11.74 10.82
N ALA A 242 6.91 10.88 10.03
CA ALA A 242 6.86 11.02 8.58
C ALA A 242 6.15 12.32 8.12
N LYS A 243 5.16 12.79 8.89
CA LYS A 243 4.51 14.11 8.68
C LYS A 243 5.45 15.27 9.04
N LYS A 244 6.12 15.21 10.19
CA LYS A 244 6.92 16.32 10.76
C LYS A 244 8.27 16.49 10.08
N ALA A 245 8.97 15.40 9.79
CA ALA A 245 10.36 15.43 9.38
C ALA A 245 10.57 15.78 7.90
N GLY A 246 9.50 15.90 7.10
CA GLY A 246 9.63 16.02 5.65
C GLY A 246 10.39 14.81 5.11
N SER A 247 9.76 13.63 5.16
CA SER A 247 10.43 12.35 4.92
C SER A 247 11.24 12.34 3.61
N SER A 248 12.38 11.62 3.60
CA SER A 248 13.20 11.47 2.38
C SER A 248 12.40 10.89 1.20
N LEU A 249 11.31 10.18 1.49
CA LEU A 249 10.35 9.71 0.49
C LEU A 249 9.67 10.88 -0.25
N ARG A 250 9.20 11.91 0.47
CA ARG A 250 8.62 13.13 -0.13
C ARG A 250 9.63 13.89 -0.97
N GLU A 251 10.87 14.01 -0.51
CA GLU A 251 11.95 14.65 -1.26
C GLU A 251 12.18 13.93 -2.60
N LYS A 252 12.36 12.61 -2.55
CA LYS A 252 12.57 11.75 -3.72
C LYS A 252 11.39 11.78 -4.69
N ALA A 253 10.18 11.74 -4.17
CA ALA A 253 8.96 11.87 -4.96
C ALA A 253 8.86 13.25 -5.63
N GLY A 254 9.23 14.32 -4.91
CA GLY A 254 9.31 15.67 -5.44
C GLY A 254 10.34 15.84 -6.57
N ASP A 255 11.51 15.22 -6.43
CA ASP A 255 12.53 15.17 -7.50
C ASP A 255 12.03 14.47 -8.76
N ALA A 256 11.36 13.33 -8.59
CA ALA A 256 10.78 12.59 -9.70
C ALA A 256 9.62 13.37 -10.36
N SER A 257 8.77 14.03 -9.56
CA SER A 257 7.70 14.92 -10.06
C SER A 257 8.26 16.09 -10.87
N ARG A 258 9.33 16.74 -10.38
CA ARG A 258 10.03 17.79 -11.14
C ARG A 258 10.59 17.27 -12.46
N THR A 259 11.17 16.08 -12.46
CA THR A 259 11.67 15.41 -13.67
C THR A 259 10.53 15.19 -14.70
N ALA A 260 9.34 14.77 -14.24
CA ALA A 260 8.16 14.64 -15.11
C ALA A 260 7.73 16.00 -15.69
N ALA A 261 7.69 17.05 -14.85
CA ALA A 261 7.32 18.40 -15.27
C ALA A 261 8.31 18.99 -16.30
N GLU A 262 9.61 18.75 -16.12
CA GLU A 262 10.64 19.13 -17.09
C GLU A 262 10.44 18.43 -18.43
N ARG A 263 10.13 17.13 -18.43
CA ARG A 263 9.87 16.39 -19.67
C ARG A 263 8.62 16.89 -20.40
N ILE A 264 7.55 17.25 -19.69
CA ILE A 264 6.36 17.89 -20.29
C ILE A 264 6.75 19.19 -21.00
N LYS A 265 7.59 20.01 -20.36
CA LYS A 265 8.07 21.28 -20.93
C LYS A 265 8.93 21.04 -22.18
N GLU A 266 9.81 20.05 -22.15
CA GLU A 266 10.63 19.67 -23.31
C GLU A 266 9.76 19.23 -24.49
N LEU A 267 8.82 18.30 -24.28
CA LEU A 267 7.90 17.84 -25.32
C LEU A 267 7.12 19.02 -25.94
N SER A 268 6.64 19.94 -25.10
CA SER A 268 5.96 21.16 -25.56
C SER A 268 6.87 22.03 -26.44
N SER A 269 8.15 22.15 -26.09
CA SER A 269 9.13 22.93 -26.87
C SER A 269 9.55 22.26 -28.18
N GLU A 270 9.67 20.92 -28.20
CA GLU A 270 10.01 20.14 -29.40
C GLU A 270 8.91 20.25 -30.47
N VAL A 271 7.63 20.23 -30.06
CA VAL A 271 6.49 20.44 -30.96
C VAL A 271 6.54 21.84 -31.58
N VAL A 272 6.81 22.87 -30.79
CA VAL A 272 6.96 24.25 -31.29
C VAL A 272 8.10 24.36 -32.30
N HIS A 273 9.25 23.72 -32.05
CA HIS A 273 10.38 23.74 -32.96
C HIS A 273 10.11 22.99 -34.28
N ARG A 274 9.47 21.82 -34.25
CA ARG A 274 9.09 21.08 -35.48
C ARG A 274 8.05 21.81 -36.32
N THR A 275 7.17 22.59 -35.69
CA THR A 275 6.13 23.34 -36.40
C THR A 275 6.68 24.65 -37.00
N GLY A 276 7.78 25.18 -36.47
CA GLY A 276 8.51 26.32 -37.04
C GLY A 276 9.14 26.05 -38.41
N GLU A 277 9.36 24.77 -38.77
CA GLU A 277 9.83 24.37 -40.11
C GLU A 277 8.69 24.27 -41.14
N VAL A 278 7.41 24.31 -40.71
CA VAL A 278 6.24 24.34 -41.58
C VAL A 278 5.73 25.78 -41.69
N SER A 279 6.18 26.49 -42.73
CA SER A 279 5.80 27.89 -42.99
C SER A 279 4.31 28.06 -43.26
N GLY A 280 3.57 28.70 -42.33
CA GLY A 280 2.20 29.17 -42.57
C GLY A 280 1.46 29.64 -41.31
N LYS A 281 0.50 30.56 -41.48
CA LYS A 281 -0.36 31.12 -40.39
C LYS A 281 -1.08 30.05 -39.54
N ALA A 282 -1.34 28.87 -40.09
CA ALA A 282 -1.92 27.74 -39.35
C ALA A 282 -0.97 27.19 -38.26
N ALA A 283 0.35 27.24 -38.47
CA ALA A 283 1.35 26.82 -37.49
C ALA A 283 1.39 27.74 -36.27
N HIS A 284 1.20 29.05 -36.47
CA HIS A 284 1.19 30.02 -35.35
C HIS A 284 -0.05 29.87 -34.48
N THR A 285 -1.22 29.63 -35.06
CA THR A 285 -2.45 29.39 -34.31
C THR A 285 -2.40 28.06 -33.55
N LEU A 286 -1.91 26.99 -34.19
CA LEU A 286 -1.77 25.69 -33.55
C LEU A 286 -0.71 25.71 -32.43
N ALA A 287 0.40 26.43 -32.62
CA ALA A 287 1.44 26.58 -31.60
C ALA A 287 0.96 27.40 -30.40
N GLU A 288 0.19 28.48 -30.62
CA GLU A 288 -0.45 29.23 -29.53
C GLU A 288 -1.50 28.39 -28.81
N GLU A 289 -2.38 27.69 -29.54
CA GLU A 289 -3.40 26.82 -28.94
C GLU A 289 -2.75 25.68 -28.14
N THR A 290 -1.69 25.05 -28.65
CA THR A 290 -1.01 23.93 -27.95
C THR A 290 -0.20 24.41 -26.74
N LYS A 291 0.46 25.57 -26.84
CA LYS A 291 1.14 26.21 -25.70
C LYS A 291 0.12 26.60 -24.63
N GLU A 292 -1.00 27.19 -25.05
CA GLU A 292 -2.09 27.56 -24.16
C GLU A 292 -2.73 26.33 -23.52
N LEU A 293 -2.88 25.22 -24.25
CA LEU A 293 -3.40 23.96 -23.71
C LEU A 293 -2.43 23.34 -22.69
N GLY A 294 -1.13 23.33 -22.99
CA GLY A 294 -0.09 22.87 -22.07
C GLY A 294 0.03 23.76 -20.82
N GLU A 295 -0.06 25.08 -20.96
CA GLU A 295 -0.09 26.03 -19.85
C GLU A 295 -1.37 25.91 -19.02
N ARG A 296 -2.53 25.70 -19.66
CA ARG A 296 -3.81 25.46 -19.00
C ARG A 296 -3.81 24.12 -18.26
N MET A 297 -3.30 23.04 -18.86
CA MET A 297 -3.15 21.75 -18.19
C MET A 297 -2.20 21.85 -16.99
N LEU A 298 -1.06 22.53 -17.15
CA LEU A 298 -0.13 22.78 -16.06
C LEU A 298 -0.75 23.65 -14.95
N ALA A 299 -1.56 24.65 -15.31
CA ALA A 299 -2.27 25.52 -14.37
C ALA A 299 -3.40 24.78 -13.64
N VAL A 300 -4.14 23.91 -14.33
CA VAL A 300 -5.17 23.03 -13.75
C VAL A 300 -4.52 22.04 -12.77
N ALA A 301 -3.42 21.39 -13.16
CA ALA A 301 -2.67 20.49 -12.29
C ALA A 301 -2.11 21.22 -11.05
N LYS A 302 -1.54 22.41 -11.24
CA LYS A 302 -1.07 23.25 -10.12
C LYS A 302 -2.22 23.70 -9.21
N GLY A 303 -3.36 24.08 -9.78
CA GLY A 303 -4.55 24.54 -9.05
C GLY A 303 -5.22 23.42 -8.25
N ALA A 304 -5.30 22.21 -8.80
CA ALA A 304 -5.84 21.03 -8.11
C ALA A 304 -4.93 20.62 -6.93
N ALA A 305 -3.61 20.56 -7.14
CA ALA A 305 -2.65 20.20 -6.09
C ALA A 305 -2.56 21.24 -4.96
N THR A 306 -2.51 22.54 -5.29
CA THR A 306 -2.50 23.60 -4.25
C THR A 306 -3.86 23.75 -3.55
N GLY A 307 -4.97 23.47 -4.25
CA GLY A 307 -6.30 23.39 -3.67
C GLY A 307 -6.44 22.23 -2.67
N MET A 308 -5.97 21.03 -3.02
CA MET A 308 -5.92 19.87 -2.13
C MET A 308 -5.00 20.10 -0.93
N TRP A 309 -3.79 20.65 -1.14
CA TRP A 309 -2.85 20.93 -0.04
C TRP A 309 -3.38 22.00 0.93
N LYS A 310 -4.00 23.07 0.42
CA LYS A 310 -4.64 24.09 1.28
C LYS A 310 -5.89 23.57 1.95
N GLY A 311 -6.68 22.72 1.29
CA GLY A 311 -7.85 22.05 1.87
C GLY A 311 -7.46 21.12 3.01
N ALA A 312 -6.44 20.28 2.81
CA ALA A 312 -5.90 19.39 3.84
C ALA A 312 -5.29 20.19 5.02
N LYS A 313 -4.53 21.26 4.74
CA LYS A 313 -3.97 22.12 5.79
C LYS A 313 -5.04 22.93 6.55
N GLY A 314 -6.13 23.33 5.87
CA GLY A 314 -7.26 24.03 6.47
C GLY A 314 -8.14 23.13 7.33
N ALA A 315 -8.29 21.84 6.95
CA ALA A 315 -8.97 20.84 7.77
C ALA A 315 -8.20 20.56 9.07
N TYR A 316 -6.87 20.45 9.00
CA TYR A 316 -6.00 20.25 10.17
C TYR A 316 -6.02 21.42 11.17
N GLN A 317 -6.23 22.67 10.73
CA GLN A 317 -6.26 23.85 11.61
C GLN A 317 -7.62 24.11 12.27
N ASN A 318 -8.69 23.47 11.78
CA ASN A 318 -10.01 23.56 12.39
C ASN A 318 -10.25 22.47 13.45
N GLU A 319 -9.58 21.32 13.37
CA GLU A 319 -9.67 20.27 14.41
C GLU A 319 -8.95 20.68 15.72
N GLU A 320 -7.85 21.44 15.67
CA GLU A 320 -7.20 21.99 16.89
C GLU A 320 -8.00 23.11 17.59
N ASN A 321 -9.00 23.71 16.92
CA ASN A 321 -9.79 24.82 17.48
C ASN A 321 -11.17 24.39 18.03
N GLU A 322 -11.58 23.12 17.88
CA GLU A 322 -12.83 22.61 18.46
C GLU A 322 -12.68 21.94 19.84
N GLU A 323 -11.45 21.67 20.31
CA GLU A 323 -11.22 21.15 21.66
C GLU A 323 -11.21 22.21 22.78
N ASP A 324 -11.27 23.52 22.47
CA ASP A 324 -11.17 24.60 23.45
C ASP A 324 -12.46 25.44 23.60
N LYS A 325 -13.63 24.80 23.50
CA LYS A 325 -14.89 25.42 23.97
C LYS A 325 -15.20 24.99 25.40
N PRO A 326 -15.25 25.93 26.37
CA PRO A 326 -15.58 25.59 27.75
C PRO A 326 -17.02 25.11 27.83
N ARG A 327 -17.23 23.92 28.42
CA ARG A 327 -18.54 23.42 28.84
C ARG A 327 -19.10 24.38 29.89
N GLU A 328 -20.06 25.21 29.50
CA GLU A 328 -20.88 25.98 30.43
C GLU A 328 -21.60 25.00 31.37
N ARG A 329 -21.23 25.06 32.65
CA ARG A 329 -21.95 24.38 33.73
C ARG A 329 -23.21 25.20 34.01
N ASP A 330 -24.36 24.67 33.61
CA ASP A 330 -25.65 25.06 34.18
C ASP A 330 -25.66 24.72 35.68
N THR A 331 -25.40 25.73 36.51
CA THR A 331 -25.79 25.71 37.92
C THR A 331 -27.17 26.34 38.04
N HIS A 332 -28.16 25.48 38.18
CA HIS A 332 -29.50 25.84 38.65
C HIS A 332 -29.42 26.15 40.15
N VAL A 333 -29.62 27.41 40.54
CA VAL A 333 -29.95 27.80 41.92
C VAL A 333 -31.02 28.89 41.87
N GLU A 334 -32.16 28.52 42.48
CA GLU A 334 -33.40 29.26 42.81
C GLU A 334 -34.36 29.68 41.69
#